data_AF-A0AAJ4YDN9-F1
#
_entry.id   AF-A0AAJ4YDN9-F1
#
_cell.length_a   1.000
_cell.length_b   1.000
_cell.length_c   1.000
_cell.angle_alpha   90.00
_cell.angle_beta   90.00
_cell.angle_gamma   90.00
#
_symmetry.space_group_name_H-M   'P 1'
#
loop_
_entity.id
_entity.type
_entity.pdbx_description
1 polymer ?
#
loop_
_entity_poly.entity_id
_entity_poly.type
_entity_poly.pdbx_seq_one_letter_code
_entity_poly.pdbx_strand_id
1 'polypeptide(L)'
;MADEHRASSAFKNRCTNAALMLESCTNYSIDRISLVESDENRKDNTLDVWLREGPQKPDVVISLSNLHSVRPWEPGLAPIFIDGISLIHLPELPSPWPVEAVGRLDRSDDLPELVWLRITGPLEVDAVASIVTVYQAQSDDAASVLQ
;
A
#
# COMPACT_ATOMS: atom_id res chain seq x y z
N MET A 1 -19.80 -18.52 -8.61
CA MET A 1 -20.25 -18.92 -7.25
C MET A 1 -19.13 -19.45 -6.35
N ALA A 2 -18.55 -20.63 -6.56
CA ALA A 2 -17.47 -21.13 -5.67
C ALA A 2 -16.11 -20.41 -5.87
N ASP A 3 -15.86 -19.92 -7.09
CA ASP A 3 -14.60 -19.27 -7.46
C ASP A 3 -14.50 -17.83 -6.92
N GLU A 4 -15.60 -17.07 -6.97
CA GLU A 4 -15.68 -15.69 -6.45
C GLU A 4 -15.50 -15.62 -4.92
N HIS A 5 -16.13 -16.53 -4.17
CA HIS A 5 -15.92 -16.61 -2.70
C HIS A 5 -14.46 -16.97 -2.35
N ARG A 6 -13.79 -17.77 -3.19
CA ARG A 6 -12.37 -18.11 -3.02
C ARG A 6 -11.46 -16.94 -3.39
N ALA A 7 -11.77 -16.21 -4.45
CA ALA A 7 -11.04 -15.02 -4.86
C ALA A 7 -11.16 -13.87 -3.84
N SER A 8 -12.37 -13.63 -3.33
CA SER A 8 -12.64 -12.65 -2.27
C SER A 8 -11.88 -12.99 -0.98
N SER A 9 -11.93 -14.25 -0.54
CA SER A 9 -11.13 -14.68 0.61
C SER A 9 -9.62 -14.56 0.39
N ALA A 10 -9.13 -14.73 -0.85
CA ALA A 10 -7.72 -14.59 -1.17
C ALA A 10 -7.24 -13.13 -1.08
N PHE A 11 -8.00 -12.15 -1.59
CA PHE A 11 -7.61 -10.75 -1.52
C PHE A 11 -7.68 -10.21 -0.09
N LYS A 12 -8.73 -10.54 0.66
CA LYS A 12 -8.79 -10.26 2.09
C LYS A 12 -7.59 -10.84 2.84
N ASN A 13 -7.21 -12.09 2.57
CA ASN A 13 -6.03 -12.70 3.20
C ASN A 13 -4.73 -11.98 2.82
N ARG A 14 -4.59 -11.53 1.56
CA ARG A 14 -3.43 -10.70 1.14
C ARG A 14 -3.37 -9.40 1.94
N CYS A 15 -4.49 -8.71 2.09
CA CYS A 15 -4.57 -7.48 2.88
C CYS A 15 -4.22 -7.73 4.35
N THR A 16 -4.76 -8.79 4.97
CA THR A 16 -4.44 -9.15 6.36
C THR A 16 -2.95 -9.43 6.55
N ASN A 17 -2.33 -10.22 5.67
CA ASN A 17 -0.91 -10.53 5.76
C ASN A 17 -0.03 -9.30 5.54
N ALA A 18 -0.40 -8.44 4.59
CA ALA A 18 0.27 -7.18 4.36
C ALA A 18 0.18 -6.26 5.58
N ALA A 19 -1.00 -6.13 6.19
CA ALA A 19 -1.19 -5.34 7.42
C ALA A 19 -0.30 -5.84 8.56
N LEU A 20 -0.29 -7.14 8.82
CA LEU A 20 0.56 -7.75 9.87
C LEU A 20 2.05 -7.50 9.63
N MET A 21 2.50 -7.53 8.38
CA MET A 21 3.89 -7.20 8.06
C MET A 21 4.21 -5.73 8.36
N LEU A 22 3.29 -4.83 8.03
CA LEU A 22 3.45 -3.39 8.22
C LEU A 22 3.37 -2.94 9.68
N GLU A 23 2.68 -3.69 10.56
CA GLU A 23 2.67 -3.42 12.01
C GLU A 23 4.09 -3.37 12.61
N SER A 24 5.03 -4.13 12.03
CA SER A 24 6.43 -4.14 12.47
C SER A 24 7.27 -2.97 11.93
N CYS A 25 6.71 -2.15 11.05
CA CYS A 25 7.44 -1.11 10.32
C CYS A 25 7.38 0.28 10.97
N THR A 26 6.95 0.41 12.23
CA THR A 26 6.84 1.73 12.90
C THR A 26 8.19 2.41 13.14
N ASN A 27 9.29 1.67 13.17
CA ASN A 27 10.64 2.23 13.28
C ASN A 27 11.29 2.52 11.92
N TYR A 28 10.57 2.24 10.82
CA TYR A 28 11.07 2.51 9.47
C TYR A 28 10.77 3.97 9.10
N SER A 29 11.55 4.48 8.15
CA SER A 29 11.32 5.75 7.46
C SER A 29 10.97 5.49 6.01
N ILE A 30 10.21 6.39 5.39
CA ILE A 30 9.98 6.40 3.94
C ILE A 30 11.29 6.84 3.27
N ASP A 31 11.96 5.92 2.58
CA ASP A 31 13.18 6.17 1.79
C ASP A 31 12.85 6.71 0.40
N ARG A 32 11.75 6.23 -0.20
CA ARG A 32 11.31 6.66 -1.52
C ARG A 32 9.82 6.44 -1.69
N ILE A 33 9.21 7.31 -2.49
CA ILE A 33 7.87 7.10 -3.05
C ILE A 33 7.97 7.25 -4.58
N SER A 34 7.34 6.37 -5.33
CA SER A 34 7.26 6.43 -6.79
C SER A 34 5.81 6.23 -7.21
N LEU A 35 5.22 7.27 -7.83
CA LEU A 35 3.92 7.20 -8.47
C LEU A 35 4.15 7.17 -9.99
N VAL A 36 3.64 6.13 -10.65
CA VAL A 36 3.62 6.02 -12.10
C VAL A 36 2.17 6.15 -12.53
N GLU A 37 1.84 7.22 -13.25
CA GLU A 37 0.51 7.44 -13.82
C GLU A 37 0.55 7.21 -15.33
N SER A 38 -0.45 6.47 -15.84
CA SER A 38 -0.68 6.25 -17.26
C SER A 38 -1.89 7.06 -17.71
N ASP A 39 -1.67 7.96 -18.67
CA ASP A 39 -2.74 8.75 -19.29
C ASP A 39 -3.68 7.88 -20.14
N GLU A 40 -3.21 6.72 -20.62
CA GLU A 40 -3.95 5.84 -21.52
C GLU A 40 -4.84 4.85 -20.77
N ASN A 41 -4.36 4.33 -19.63
CA ASN A 41 -5.07 3.33 -18.85
C ASN A 41 -4.79 3.48 -17.36
N ARG A 42 -5.76 4.02 -16.63
CA ARG A 42 -5.69 4.20 -15.17
C ARG A 42 -5.42 2.90 -14.39
N LYS A 43 -5.72 1.73 -14.97
CA LYS A 43 -5.42 0.44 -14.34
C LYS A 43 -3.93 0.15 -14.23
N ASP A 44 -3.12 0.84 -15.03
CA ASP A 44 -1.67 0.72 -15.05
C ASP A 44 -1.01 1.71 -14.07
N ASN A 45 -1.80 2.53 -13.36
CA ASN A 45 -1.26 3.41 -12.33
C ASN A 45 -0.72 2.57 -11.17
N THR A 46 0.51 2.86 -10.75
CA THR A 46 1.17 2.20 -9.63
C THR A 46 1.74 3.19 -8.63
N LEU A 47 1.69 2.83 -7.35
CA LEU A 47 2.32 3.55 -6.25
C LEU A 47 3.21 2.58 -5.50
N ASP A 48 4.50 2.87 -5.47
CA ASP A 48 5.48 2.12 -4.71
C ASP A 48 6.02 3.00 -3.58
N VAL A 49 6.06 2.43 -2.37
CA VAL A 49 6.61 3.06 -1.17
C VAL A 49 7.72 2.18 -0.63
N TRP A 50 8.93 2.71 -0.53
CA TRP A 50 10.09 2.04 0.05
C TRP A 50 10.30 2.50 1.47
N LEU A 51 10.37 1.55 2.38
CA LEU A 51 10.60 1.77 3.79
C LEU A 51 11.97 1.24 4.17
N ARG A 52 12.72 2.03 4.95
CA ARG A 52 14.04 1.69 5.45
C ARG A 52 14.18 2.02 6.94
N GLU A 53 14.62 1.04 7.74
CA GLU A 53 15.02 1.22 9.14
C GLU A 53 16.53 1.51 9.25
N GLY A 54 17.33 0.94 8.36
CA GLY A 54 18.79 1.12 8.33
C GLY A 54 19.51 0.01 7.56
N PRO A 55 20.84 0.09 7.41
CA PRO A 55 21.63 -0.76 6.52
C PRO A 55 21.57 -2.26 6.84
N GLN A 56 21.34 -2.61 8.10
CA GLN A 56 21.34 -3.98 8.62
C GLN A 56 19.97 -4.67 8.53
N LYS A 57 18.94 -3.94 8.09
CA LYS A 57 17.56 -4.42 7.99
C LYS A 57 17.16 -4.48 6.52
N PRO A 58 16.36 -5.49 6.12
CA PRO A 58 15.82 -5.49 4.78
C PRO A 58 14.89 -4.29 4.59
N ASP A 59 14.93 -3.71 3.41
CA ASP A 59 13.97 -2.69 3.01
C ASP A 59 12.60 -3.34 2.82
N VAL A 60 11.54 -2.63 3.16
CA VAL A 60 10.16 -3.08 2.92
C VAL A 60 9.58 -2.27 1.79
N VAL A 61 9.08 -2.94 0.77
CA VAL A 61 8.44 -2.28 -0.38
C VAL A 61 6.95 -2.58 -0.34
N ILE A 62 6.14 -1.52 -0.42
CA ILE A 62 4.69 -1.58 -0.57
C ILE A 62 4.38 -1.15 -1.99
N SER A 63 3.91 -2.09 -2.80
CA SER A 63 3.51 -1.85 -4.18
C SER A 63 2.00 -1.94 -4.30
N LEU A 64 1.39 -0.85 -4.74
CA LEU A 64 -0.03 -0.74 -5.05
C LEU A 64 -0.18 -0.58 -6.57
N SER A 65 -1.12 -1.31 -7.16
CA SER A 65 -1.41 -1.22 -8.60
C SER A 65 -2.91 -1.14 -8.85
N ASN A 66 -3.29 -0.59 -9.99
CA ASN A 66 -4.67 -0.26 -10.33
C ASN A 66 -5.26 0.69 -9.27
N LEU A 67 -4.67 1.89 -9.19
CA LEU A 67 -4.99 2.93 -8.22
C LEU A 67 -6.35 3.58 -8.51
N HIS A 68 -7.14 3.78 -7.45
CA HIS A 68 -8.43 4.47 -7.49
C HIS A 68 -8.36 5.87 -6.88
N SER A 69 -7.47 6.08 -5.92
CA SER A 69 -7.25 7.38 -5.27
C SER A 69 -5.88 7.42 -4.61
N VAL A 70 -5.19 8.57 -4.65
CA VAL A 70 -3.96 8.86 -3.90
C VAL A 70 -4.03 10.30 -3.38
N ARG A 71 -3.77 10.53 -2.08
CA ARG A 71 -3.77 11.85 -1.43
C ARG A 71 -2.79 11.91 -0.24
N PRO A 72 -2.29 13.11 0.12
CA PRO A 72 -1.80 14.15 -0.78
C PRO A 72 -0.54 13.67 -1.53
N TRP A 73 -0.36 14.12 -2.77
CA TRP A 73 0.84 13.87 -3.54
C TRP A 73 1.69 15.14 -3.54
N GLU A 74 2.69 15.19 -2.67
CA GLU A 74 3.82 16.10 -2.83
C GLU A 74 5.10 15.26 -2.93
N PRO A 75 5.92 15.44 -3.97
CA PRO A 75 7.25 14.85 -4.02
C PRO A 75 8.11 15.51 -2.93
N GLY A 76 8.08 14.93 -1.73
CA GLY A 76 8.86 15.36 -0.58
C GLY A 76 10.30 14.85 -0.60
N LEU A 77 11.18 15.50 0.17
CA LEU A 77 12.55 15.05 0.40
C LEU A 77 12.53 13.86 1.37
N ALA A 78 12.94 12.69 0.90
CA ALA A 78 13.21 11.53 1.74
C ALA A 78 14.61 11.63 2.39
N PRO A 79 14.85 10.99 3.56
CA PRO A 79 13.95 10.11 4.30
C PRO A 79 12.97 10.84 5.24
N ILE A 80 11.75 10.30 5.40
CA ILE A 80 10.70 10.85 6.27
C ILE A 80 10.24 9.81 7.29
N PHE A 81 10.17 10.18 8.57
CA PHE A 81 9.72 9.29 9.64
C PHE A 81 8.23 8.97 9.55
N ILE A 82 7.85 7.79 10.05
CA ILE A 82 6.47 7.31 10.07
C ILE A 82 5.95 7.38 11.50
N ASP A 83 4.86 8.12 11.71
CA ASP A 83 4.13 8.11 12.99
C ASP A 83 3.14 6.94 13.06
N GLY A 84 2.63 6.51 11.91
CA GLY A 84 1.71 5.38 11.81
C GLY A 84 1.64 4.82 10.40
N ILE A 85 1.50 3.50 10.30
CA ILE A 85 1.27 2.80 9.05
C ILE A 85 0.16 1.76 9.25
N SER A 86 -0.80 1.74 8.34
CA SER A 86 -1.90 0.78 8.37
C SER A 86 -2.36 0.43 6.97
N LEU A 87 -2.86 -0.79 6.82
CA LEU A 87 -3.40 -1.30 5.57
C LEU A 87 -4.72 -2.00 5.85
N ILE A 88 -5.77 -1.54 5.18
CA ILE A 88 -7.16 -1.90 5.50
C ILE A 88 -7.81 -2.51 4.26
N HIS A 89 -8.42 -3.69 4.43
CA HIS A 89 -9.24 -4.30 3.39
C HIS A 89 -10.60 -3.59 3.29
N LEU A 90 -10.96 -3.19 2.07
CA LEU A 90 -12.23 -2.56 1.73
C LEU A 90 -13.07 -3.53 0.88
N PRO A 91 -14.11 -4.16 1.43
CA PRO A 91 -14.86 -5.17 0.69
C PRO A 91 -15.73 -4.55 -0.41
N GLU A 92 -16.06 -5.35 -1.43
CA GLU A 92 -17.05 -5.01 -2.44
C GLU A 92 -18.47 -4.86 -1.84
N LEU A 93 -19.40 -4.29 -2.61
CA LEU A 93 -20.81 -4.28 -2.22
C LEU A 93 -21.35 -5.71 -2.14
N PRO A 94 -22.28 -6.02 -1.21
CA PRO A 94 -22.98 -5.10 -0.30
C PRO A 94 -22.29 -4.90 1.06
N SER A 95 -21.12 -5.51 1.29
CA SER A 95 -20.47 -5.46 2.61
C SER A 95 -20.07 -4.02 2.97
N PRO A 96 -20.27 -3.55 4.20
CA PRO A 96 -19.92 -2.18 4.56
C PRO A 96 -18.40 -1.99 4.60
N TRP A 97 -17.95 -0.79 4.19
CA TRP A 97 -16.59 -0.33 4.49
C TRP A 97 -16.48 0.08 5.96
N PRO A 98 -15.27 0.05 6.54
CA PRO A 98 -15.03 0.64 7.86
C PRO A 98 -15.39 2.13 7.86
N VAL A 99 -15.81 2.65 9.01
CA VAL A 99 -16.39 4.01 9.13
C VAL A 99 -15.41 5.10 8.68
N GLU A 100 -14.12 4.87 8.85
CA GLU A 100 -13.03 5.77 8.48
C GLU A 100 -12.82 5.86 6.96
N ALA A 101 -13.31 4.88 6.19
CA ALA A 101 -13.22 4.85 4.74
C ALA A 101 -14.48 5.43 4.05
N VAL A 102 -15.53 5.76 4.81
CA VAL A 102 -16.77 6.32 4.26
C VAL A 102 -16.49 7.68 3.63
N GLY A 103 -16.97 7.87 2.39
CA GLY A 103 -16.78 9.11 1.63
C GLY A 103 -15.41 9.27 0.97
N ARG A 104 -14.52 8.27 1.06
CA ARG A 104 -13.23 8.30 0.37
C ARG A 104 -13.34 8.09 -1.13
N LEU A 105 -14.22 7.18 -1.53
CA LEU A 105 -14.51 6.83 -2.91
C LEU A 105 -16.01 6.53 -3.00
N ASP A 106 -16.63 6.95 -4.11
CA ASP A 106 -18.01 6.61 -4.40
C ASP A 106 -18.10 5.10 -4.65
N ARG A 107 -18.85 4.39 -3.80
CA ARG A 107 -19.04 2.94 -3.92
C ARG A 107 -20.01 2.64 -5.05
N SER A 108 -19.63 1.76 -5.96
CA SER A 108 -20.49 1.27 -7.05
C SER A 108 -20.31 -0.25 -7.23
N ASP A 109 -21.24 -0.88 -7.94
CA ASP A 109 -21.18 -2.32 -8.26
C ASP A 109 -20.00 -2.68 -9.18
N ASP A 110 -19.40 -1.68 -9.84
CA ASP A 110 -18.22 -1.86 -10.71
C ASP A 110 -16.89 -1.84 -9.94
N LEU A 111 -16.91 -1.46 -8.65
CA LEU A 111 -15.69 -1.47 -7.84
C LEU A 111 -15.46 -2.86 -7.25
N PRO A 112 -14.27 -3.46 -7.51
CA PRO A 112 -13.90 -4.71 -6.87
C PRO A 112 -13.60 -4.49 -5.38
N GLU A 113 -13.21 -5.54 -4.68
CA GLU A 113 -12.53 -5.39 -3.39
C GLU A 113 -11.26 -4.52 -3.55
N LEU A 114 -11.04 -3.64 -2.59
CA LEU A 114 -9.95 -2.66 -2.59
C LEU A 114 -9.11 -2.78 -1.31
N VAL A 115 -7.92 -2.21 -1.37
CA VAL A 115 -7.03 -2.02 -0.24
C VAL A 115 -6.82 -0.53 -0.03
N TRP A 116 -6.81 -0.13 1.24
CA TRP A 116 -6.53 1.25 1.65
C TRP A 116 -5.24 1.28 2.48
N LEU A 117 -4.20 1.87 1.92
CA LEU A 117 -2.95 2.16 2.59
C LEU A 117 -3.03 3.54 3.23
N ARG A 118 -2.64 3.63 4.50
CA ARG A 118 -2.48 4.88 5.22
C ARG A 118 -1.12 4.90 5.89
N ILE A 119 -0.34 5.92 5.56
CA ILE A 119 0.88 6.29 6.28
C ILE A 119 0.67 7.71 6.80
N THR A 120 0.88 7.89 8.09
CA THR A 120 0.74 9.18 8.78
C THR A 120 2.09 9.61 9.34
N GLY A 121 2.34 10.91 9.36
CA GLY A 121 3.58 11.49 9.82
C GLY A 121 3.75 12.90 9.28
N PRO A 122 4.98 13.42 9.24
CA PRO A 122 5.30 14.66 8.53
C PRO A 122 4.90 14.63 7.05
N LEU A 123 4.84 13.43 6.46
CA LEU A 123 4.22 13.17 5.16
C LEU A 123 3.06 12.19 5.34
N GLU A 124 1.94 12.49 4.71
CA GLU A 124 0.78 11.60 4.66
C GLU A 124 0.71 10.89 3.32
N VAL A 125 0.52 9.57 3.34
CA VAL A 125 0.19 8.77 2.16
C VAL A 125 -1.15 8.11 2.41
N ASP A 126 -2.14 8.42 1.57
CA ASP A 126 -3.48 7.87 1.64
C ASP A 126 -3.88 7.37 0.25
N ALA A 127 -3.79 6.05 0.05
CA ALA A 127 -3.92 5.44 -1.27
C ALA A 127 -4.90 4.27 -1.26
N VAL A 128 -5.73 4.19 -2.31
CA VAL A 128 -6.70 3.12 -2.52
C VAL A 128 -6.39 2.42 -3.85
N ALA A 129 -6.31 1.09 -3.82
CA ALA A 129 -5.92 0.27 -4.98
C ALA A 129 -6.70 -1.06 -5.04
N SER A 130 -6.69 -1.73 -6.19
CA SER A 130 -7.23 -3.10 -6.30
C SER A 130 -6.18 -4.19 -6.14
N ILE A 131 -4.89 -3.83 -6.12
CA ILE A 131 -3.77 -4.77 -5.98
C ILE A 131 -2.82 -4.23 -4.92
N VAL A 132 -2.40 -5.10 -4.00
CA VAL A 132 -1.34 -4.86 -3.03
C VAL A 132 -0.33 -5.99 -3.07
N THR A 133 0.94 -5.63 -3.08
CA THR A 133 2.06 -6.53 -2.77
C THR A 133 2.94 -5.86 -1.72
N VAL A 134 3.25 -6.57 -0.64
CA VAL A 134 4.25 -6.13 0.34
C VAL A 134 5.34 -7.20 0.38
N TYR A 135 6.60 -6.77 0.23
CA TYR A 135 7.74 -7.68 0.22
C TYR A 135 8.98 -7.03 0.82
N GLN A 136 9.93 -7.87 1.23
CA GLN A 136 11.23 -7.44 1.70
C GLN A 136 12.23 -7.47 0.53
N ALA A 137 12.90 -6.36 0.29
CA ALA A 137 14.05 -6.29 -0.61
C ALA A 137 15.33 -6.36 0.21
N GLN A 138 16.37 -7.01 -0.33
CA GLN A 138 17.69 -6.94 0.31
C GLN A 138 18.16 -5.49 0.29
N SER A 139 18.67 -5.01 1.43
CA SER A 139 19.31 -3.70 1.51
C SER A 139 20.52 -3.66 0.57
N ASP A 140 20.61 -2.62 -0.25
CA ASP A 140 21.74 -2.40 -1.18
C ASP A 140 23.09 -2.37 -0.45
N ASP A 141 23.11 -2.01 0.83
CA ASP A 141 24.32 -2.00 1.66
C ASP A 141 24.80 -3.42 1.98
N ALA A 142 23.89 -4.39 2.16
CA ALA A 142 24.26 -5.79 2.35
C ALA A 142 24.79 -6.43 1.07
N ALA A 143 24.27 -5.99 -0.10
CA ALA A 143 24.78 -6.42 -1.41
C ALA A 143 26.19 -5.88 -1.70
N SER A 144 26.53 -4.71 -1.14
CA SER A 144 27.84 -4.06 -1.32
C SER A 144 28.97 -4.70 -0.50
N VAL A 145 28.66 -5.45 0.57
CA VAL A 145 29.66 -6.14 1.41
C VAL A 145 30.13 -7.47 0.79
N LEU A 146 29.48 -7.94 -0.27
CA LEU A 146 29.80 -9.20 -0.96
C LEU A 146 30.68 -9.02 -2.22
N GLN A 147 31.25 -7.83 -2.45
CA GLN A 147 32.22 -7.58 -3.55
C GLN A 147 33.67 -7.56 -3.08
#